data_AF-M1CVE2-F1
#
_entry.id   AF-M1CVE2-F1
#
_cell.length_a   1.000
_cell.length_b   1.000
_cell.length_c   1.000
_cell.angle_alpha   90.00
_cell.angle_beta   90.00
_cell.angle_gamma   90.00
#
_symmetry.space_group_name_H-M   'P 1'
#
loop_
_entity.id
_entity.type
_entity.pdbx_description
1 polymer ?
#
loop_
_entity_poly.entity_id
_entity_poly.type
_entity_poly.pdbx_seq_one_letter_code
_entity_poly.pdbx_strand_id
1 'polypeptide(L)'
;MASITLNKNSVAGDKSALVPGGIRIGSPAMTTRGFSEKEFVTIADLINEGVQITIEAKSLVSGSKLQDFMKFVTSPEFPLIDKVLDLQRRVEALTIQYPLPGL
;
A
#
# COMPACT_ATOMS: atom_id res chain seq x y z
N MET A 1 4.51 4.40 -7.06
CA MET A 1 3.93 3.26 -6.29
C MET A 1 4.90 2.88 -5.19
N ALA A 2 4.44 2.37 -4.05
CA ALA A 2 5.28 2.14 -2.86
C ALA A 2 5.85 0.71 -2.71
N SER A 3 5.81 -0.11 -3.76
CA SER A 3 6.28 -1.52 -3.75
C SER A 3 5.61 -2.44 -2.71
N ILE A 4 4.40 -2.12 -2.25
CA ILE A 4 3.55 -2.99 -1.41
C ILE A 4 2.36 -3.47 -2.25
N THR A 5 2.24 -4.79 -2.42
CA THR A 5 1.15 -5.41 -3.20
C THR A 5 0.16 -6.12 -2.29
N LEU A 6 -1.10 -5.68 -2.33
CA LEU A 6 -2.23 -6.23 -1.59
C LEU A 6 -3.54 -5.99 -2.35
N ASN A 7 -4.65 -6.51 -1.83
CA ASN A 7 -5.93 -6.50 -2.56
C ASN A 7 -7.00 -5.74 -1.80
N LYS A 8 -7.79 -4.91 -2.50
CA LYS A 8 -9.05 -4.38 -1.97
C LYS A 8 -10.04 -5.53 -1.71
N ASN A 9 -10.79 -5.47 -0.62
CA ASN A 9 -11.69 -6.53 -0.20
C ASN A 9 -12.94 -5.95 0.46
N SER A 10 -14.11 -6.49 0.11
CA SER A 10 -15.36 -6.07 0.74
C SER A 10 -15.37 -6.43 2.23
N VAL A 11 -16.01 -5.60 3.03
CA VAL A 11 -16.20 -5.81 4.47
C VAL A 11 -17.69 -5.75 4.83
N ALA A 12 -18.03 -6.33 5.97
CA ALA A 12 -19.41 -6.27 6.47
C ALA A 12 -19.83 -4.80 6.66
N GLY A 13 -20.98 -4.42 6.09
CA GLY A 13 -21.47 -3.05 6.09
C GLY A 13 -21.18 -2.24 4.83
N ASP A 14 -20.41 -2.79 3.87
CA ASP A 14 -20.23 -2.13 2.57
C ASP A 14 -21.57 -2.00 1.83
N LYS A 15 -21.88 -0.78 1.39
CA LYS A 15 -23.11 -0.49 0.63
C LYS A 15 -23.07 -1.03 -0.80
N SER A 16 -21.89 -1.30 -1.34
CA SER A 16 -21.69 -1.79 -2.71
C SER A 16 -20.39 -2.57 -2.84
N ALA A 17 -20.44 -3.72 -3.50
CA ALA A 17 -19.24 -4.51 -3.83
C ALA A 17 -18.28 -3.81 -4.81
N LEU A 18 -18.75 -2.78 -5.53
CA LEU A 18 -17.91 -1.99 -6.45
C LEU A 18 -16.99 -1.03 -5.69
N VAL A 19 -17.33 -0.68 -4.45
CA VAL A 19 -16.55 0.23 -3.60
C VAL A 19 -16.25 -0.49 -2.28
N PRO A 20 -15.30 -1.44 -2.28
CA PRO A 20 -14.94 -2.19 -1.09
C PRO A 20 -14.32 -1.27 -0.02
N GLY A 21 -14.73 -1.45 1.23
CA GLY A 21 -14.28 -0.64 2.37
C GLY A 21 -12.98 -1.12 3.03
N GLY A 22 -12.43 -2.27 2.62
CA GLY A 22 -11.26 -2.88 3.26
C GLY A 22 -10.16 -3.35 2.32
N ILE A 23 -9.12 -3.91 2.93
CA ILE A 23 -7.98 -4.54 2.27
C ILE A 23 -7.72 -5.93 2.87
N ARG A 24 -7.25 -6.88 2.06
CA ARG A 24 -6.83 -8.22 2.49
C ARG A 24 -5.31 -8.31 2.43
N ILE A 25 -4.72 -8.70 3.55
CA ILE A 25 -3.28 -8.87 3.74
C ILE A 25 -3.02 -10.35 4.09
N GLY A 26 -1.92 -10.91 3.60
CA GLY A 26 -1.53 -12.29 3.88
C GLY A 26 -0.03 -12.42 4.10
N SER A 27 0.37 -13.27 5.04
CA SER A 27 1.77 -13.58 5.34
C SER A 27 2.48 -14.59 4.42
N PRO A 28 1.83 -15.56 3.74
CA PRO A 28 2.53 -16.70 3.14
C PRO A 28 3.71 -16.35 2.23
N ALA A 29 3.56 -15.38 1.31
CA ALA A 29 4.61 -15.03 0.37
C ALA A 29 5.88 -14.50 1.06
N MET A 30 5.72 -13.68 2.10
CA MET A 30 6.85 -13.10 2.82
C MET A 30 7.44 -14.09 3.83
N THR A 31 6.61 -14.92 4.49
CA THR A 31 7.09 -15.99 5.36
C THR A 31 7.89 -17.04 4.58
N THR A 32 7.49 -17.39 3.35
CA THR A 32 8.28 -18.27 2.46
C THR A 32 9.66 -17.70 2.16
N ARG A 33 9.83 -16.36 2.16
CA ARG A 33 11.12 -15.68 1.98
C ARG A 33 11.94 -15.58 3.28
N GLY A 34 11.40 -16.00 4.42
CA GLY A 34 12.09 -16.00 5.72
C GLY A 34 11.70 -14.86 6.66
N PHE A 35 10.62 -14.12 6.38
CA PHE A 35 10.14 -13.08 7.31
C PHE A 35 9.57 -13.71 8.58
N SER A 36 9.94 -13.13 9.73
CA SER A 36 9.44 -13.47 11.06
C SER A 36 8.44 -12.42 11.56
N GLU A 37 7.88 -12.65 12.75
CA GLU A 37 6.94 -11.76 13.44
C GLU A 37 7.49 -10.33 13.55
N LYS A 38 8.79 -10.19 13.80
CA LYS A 38 9.45 -8.88 13.90
C LYS A 38 9.31 -8.07 12.61
N GLU A 39 9.55 -8.69 11.46
CA GLU A 39 9.40 -8.00 10.19
C GLU A 39 7.94 -7.72 9.86
N PHE A 40 6.99 -8.56 10.32
CA PHE A 40 5.57 -8.30 10.12
C PHE A 40 5.05 -7.08 10.92
N VAL A 41 5.64 -6.78 12.08
CA VAL A 41 5.38 -5.51 12.77
C VAL A 41 5.82 -4.34 11.89
N THR A 42 7.05 -4.39 11.35
CA THR A 42 7.55 -3.36 10.42
C THR A 42 6.67 -3.25 9.17
N ILE A 43 6.20 -4.37 8.60
CA ILE A 43 5.27 -4.36 7.46
C ILE A 43 3.98 -3.63 7.83
N ALA A 44 3.43 -3.85 9.03
CA ALA A 44 2.22 -3.18 9.48
C ALA A 44 2.42 -1.65 9.57
N ASP A 45 3.58 -1.20 10.06
CA ASP A 45 3.93 0.22 10.12
C ASP A 45 4.05 0.84 8.71
N LEU A 46 4.71 0.14 7.78
CA LEU A 46 4.83 0.56 6.38
C LEU A 46 3.46 0.65 5.68
N ILE A 47 2.55 -0.30 5.96
CA ILE A 47 1.17 -0.27 5.44
C ILE A 47 0.41 0.93 6.03
N ASN A 48 0.51 1.15 7.34
CA ASN A 48 -0.15 2.28 8.00
C ASN A 48 0.33 3.61 7.42
N GLU A 49 1.62 3.77 7.16
CA GLU A 49 2.15 4.97 6.51
C GLU A 49 1.56 5.18 5.11
N GLY A 50 1.46 4.12 4.30
CA GLY A 50 0.79 4.16 2.99
C GLY A 50 -0.69 4.57 3.09
N VAL A 51 -1.39 4.15 4.15
CA VAL A 51 -2.77 4.59 4.44
C VAL A 51 -2.80 6.08 4.77
N GLN A 52 -1.89 6.58 5.61
CA GLN A 52 -1.82 8.01 5.93
C GLN A 52 -1.55 8.88 4.70
N ILE A 53 -0.61 8.47 3.83
CA ILE A 53 -0.35 9.14 2.55
C ILE A 53 -1.61 9.14 1.67
N THR A 54 -2.36 8.04 1.66
CA THR A 54 -3.61 7.94 0.88
C THR A 54 -4.70 8.86 1.42
N ILE A 55 -4.83 8.99 2.74
CA ILE A 55 -5.77 9.93 3.38
C ILE A 55 -5.41 11.37 3.03
N GLU A 56 -4.13 11.73 3.14
CA GLU A 56 -3.62 13.06 2.76
C GLU A 56 -3.88 13.34 1.29
N ALA A 57 -3.52 12.42 0.39
CA ALA A 57 -3.80 12.54 -1.04
C ALA A 57 -5.30 12.73 -1.33
N LYS A 58 -6.17 11.98 -0.65
CA LYS A 58 -7.62 12.09 -0.82
C LYS A 58 -8.15 13.46 -0.39
N SER A 59 -7.55 14.06 0.64
CA SER A 59 -7.92 15.40 1.11
C SER A 59 -7.56 16.51 0.11
N LEU A 60 -6.58 16.27 -0.77
CA LEU A 60 -6.11 17.22 -1.78
C LEU A 60 -6.88 17.12 -3.10
N VAL A 61 -7.62 16.03 -3.34
CA VAL A 61 -8.40 15.83 -4.56
C VAL A 61 -9.77 16.49 -4.45
N SER A 62 -10.12 17.31 -5.43
CA SER A 62 -11.46 17.86 -5.59
C SER A 62 -12.40 16.84 -6.24
N GLY A 63 -13.09 16.02 -5.42
CA GLY A 63 -14.14 15.12 -5.91
C GLY A 63 -14.25 13.81 -5.14
N SER A 64 -15.34 13.07 -5.37
CA SER A 64 -15.61 11.79 -4.70
C SER A 64 -15.36 10.57 -5.60
N LYS A 65 -15.03 10.76 -6.89
CA LYS A 65 -14.86 9.66 -7.84
C LYS A 65 -13.45 9.08 -7.77
N LEU A 66 -13.38 7.75 -7.81
CA LEU A 66 -12.12 7.03 -7.84
C LEU A 66 -11.26 7.40 -9.06
N GLN A 67 -11.88 7.67 -10.22
CA GLN A 67 -11.15 8.03 -11.42
C GLN A 67 -10.35 9.33 -11.26
N ASP A 68 -10.90 10.32 -10.54
CA ASP A 68 -10.24 11.61 -10.30
C ASP A 68 -9.07 11.44 -9.33
N PHE A 69 -9.26 10.62 -8.28
CA PHE A 69 -8.19 10.22 -7.38
C PHE A 69 -7.05 9.51 -8.12
N MET A 70 -7.37 8.54 -8.99
CA MET A 70 -6.37 7.81 -9.77
C MET A 70 -5.57 8.76 -10.66
N LYS A 71 -6.24 9.65 -11.40
CA LYS A 71 -5.56 10.66 -12.24
C LYS A 71 -4.62 11.55 -11.42
N PHE A 72 -5.05 11.97 -10.23
CA PHE A 72 -4.26 12.81 -9.33
C PHE A 72 -3.00 12.09 -8.84
N VAL A 73 -3.11 10.86 -8.34
CA VAL A 73 -1.94 10.13 -7.80
C VAL A 73 -0.99 9.61 -8.87
N THR A 74 -1.44 9.54 -10.14
CA THR A 74 -0.59 9.17 -11.28
C THR A 74 -0.06 10.38 -12.06
N SER A 75 -0.45 11.60 -11.68
CA SER A 75 0.02 12.81 -12.36
C SER A 75 1.50 13.05 -12.02
N PRO A 76 2.31 13.54 -12.98
CA PRO A 76 3.70 13.94 -12.73
C PRO A 76 3.84 15.00 -11.62
N GLU A 77 2.80 15.80 -11.41
CA GLU A 77 2.73 16.89 -10.44
C GLU A 77 2.17 16.44 -9.08
N PHE A 78 2.08 15.13 -8.81
CA PHE A 78 1.57 14.62 -7.55
C PHE A 78 2.42 15.10 -6.36
N PRO A 79 1.87 15.92 -5.45
CA PRO A 79 2.67 16.65 -4.45
C PRO A 79 3.26 15.75 -3.35
N LEU A 80 2.76 14.52 -3.18
CA LEU A 80 3.26 13.58 -2.17
C LEU A 80 4.17 12.51 -2.77
N ILE A 81 4.66 12.71 -4.00
CA ILE A 81 5.50 11.73 -4.68
C ILE A 81 6.75 11.38 -3.88
N ASP A 82 7.40 12.35 -3.23
CA ASP A 82 8.60 12.12 -2.43
C ASP A 82 8.33 11.21 -1.22
N LYS A 83 7.16 11.37 -0.56
CA LYS A 83 6.72 10.48 0.53
C LYS A 83 6.54 9.05 0.03
N VAL A 84 5.92 8.89 -1.16
CA VAL A 84 5.72 7.57 -1.79
C VAL A 84 7.06 6.93 -2.16
N LEU A 85 8.01 7.70 -2.72
CA LEU A 85 9.34 7.22 -3.08
C LEU A 85 10.19 6.87 -1.86
N ASP A 86 10.06 7.61 -0.76
CA ASP A 86 10.70 7.25 0.51
C ASP A 86 10.16 5.94 1.09
N LEU A 87 8.83 5.80 1.12
CA LEU A 87 8.19 4.54 1.54
C LEU A 87 8.63 3.38 0.64
N GLN A 88 8.65 3.58 -0.68
CA GLN A 88 9.13 2.60 -1.64
C GLN A 88 10.56 2.14 -1.31
N ARG A 89 11.48 3.09 -1.11
CA ARG A 89 12.89 2.78 -0.79
C ARG A 89 13.01 1.94 0.48
N ARG A 90 12.26 2.25 1.53
CA ARG A 90 12.28 1.48 2.79
C ARG A 90 11.68 0.08 2.64
N VAL A 91 10.60 -0.05 1.87
CA VAL A 91 10.00 -1.36 1.55
C VAL A 91 11.00 -2.23 0.77
N GLU A 92 11.63 -1.68 -0.26
CA GLU A 92 12.62 -2.40 -1.06
C GLU A 92 13.86 -2.77 -0.24
N ALA A 93 14.38 -1.83 0.57
CA ALA A 93 15.51 -2.09 1.45
C ALA A 93 15.25 -3.22 2.46
N LEU A 94 14.02 -3.33 2.98
CA LEU A 94 13.63 -4.45 3.85
C LEU A 94 13.58 -5.76 3.06
N THR A 95 12.96 -5.77 1.89
CA THR A 95 12.72 -7.00 1.13
C THR A 95 13.96 -7.57 0.42
N ILE A 96 14.95 -6.74 0.06
CA ILE A 96 16.20 -7.20 -0.59
C ILE A 96 17.11 -7.98 0.37
N GLN A 97 16.92 -7.85 1.69
CA GLN A 97 17.67 -8.61 2.70
C GLN A 97 17.32 -10.11 2.71
N TYR A 98 16.23 -10.51 2.03
CA TYR A 98 15.70 -11.87 2.05
C TYR A 98 15.74 -12.50 0.66
N PRO A 99 16.07 -13.79 0.54
CA PRO A 99 16.17 -14.46 -0.75
C PRO A 99 14.81 -14.51 -1.47
N LEU A 100 14.87 -14.70 -2.78
CA LEU A 100 13.74 -15.07 -3.62
C LEU A 100 13.89 -16.55 -3.97
N PRO A 101 12.99 -17.43 -3.51
CA PRO A 101 13.09 -18.85 -3.84
C PRO A 101 12.86 -19.06 -5.33
N GLY A 102 13.59 -20.03 -5.92
CA GLY A 102 13.45 -20.39 -7.33
C GLY A 102 14.29 -19.55 -8.30
N LEU A 103 15.21 -18.73 -7.78
CA LEU A 103 16.33 -18.15 -8.54
C LEU A 103 17.62 -18.93 -8.30
#